data_AF-X1M2G6-F1
#
_entry.id   AF-X1M2G6-F1
#
_cell.length_a   1.000
_cell.length_b   1.000
_cell.length_c   1.000
_cell.angle_alpha   90.00
_cell.angle_beta   90.00
_cell.angle_gamma   90.00
#
_symmetry.space_group_name_H-M   'P 1'
#
loop_
_entity.id
_entity.type
_entity.pdbx_description
1 polymer ?
#
loop_
_entity_poly.entity_id
_entity_poly.type
_entity_poly.pdbx_seq_one_letter_code
_entity_poly.pdbx_strand_id
1 'polypeptide(L)'
;MCGYEIIGEKLKGSFQDIQNLIEKRGGQCLSKPEDYKNQHQKLKIQCNKNHLFERRPTNLKRGDWCPVCSQGKFEKICRGFFEEIFQNEFPKARPN
;
A
#
# COMPACT_ATOMS: atom_id res chain seq x y z
N MET A 1 34.09 0.86 15.29
CA MET A 1 33.55 -0.46 14.91
C MET A 1 32.04 -0.38 15.01
N CYS A 2 31.35 -0.60 13.88
CA CYS A 2 29.93 -0.33 13.67
C CYS A 2 29.09 -1.43 14.33
N GLY A 3 28.20 -1.06 15.26
CA GLY A 3 27.37 -1.97 16.05
C GLY A 3 26.18 -2.54 15.27
N TYR A 4 26.46 -3.55 14.43
CA TYR A 4 25.46 -4.23 13.60
C TYR A 4 25.13 -5.63 14.12
N GLU A 5 24.94 -5.85 15.43
CA GLU A 5 24.68 -7.21 15.92
C GLU A 5 23.49 -7.37 16.88
N ILE A 6 22.66 -6.33 17.08
CA ILE A 6 21.46 -6.45 17.92
C ILE A 6 20.22 -5.84 17.21
N ILE A 7 19.77 -6.46 16.11
CA ILE A 7 18.50 -6.04 15.45
C ILE A 7 17.60 -7.22 15.06
N GLY A 8 18.00 -8.47 15.31
CA GLY A 8 17.31 -9.65 14.80
C GLY A 8 16.01 -10.02 15.52
N GLU A 9 15.84 -9.66 16.79
CA GLU A 9 14.78 -10.26 17.62
C GLU A 9 13.55 -9.37 17.83
N LYS A 10 13.69 -8.03 17.75
CA LYS A 10 12.55 -7.10 17.92
C LYS A 10 11.74 -6.84 16.64
N LEU A 11 12.31 -7.05 15.46
CA LEU A 11 11.65 -6.74 14.18
C LEU A 11 10.65 -7.81 13.72
N LYS A 12 10.82 -9.07 14.16
CA LYS A 12 10.00 -10.22 13.74
C LYS A 12 8.53 -10.07 14.15
N GLY A 13 8.27 -9.59 15.36
CA GLY A 13 6.91 -9.29 15.83
C GLY A 13 6.24 -8.22 14.96
N SER A 14 6.96 -7.13 14.68
CA SER A 14 6.44 -6.01 13.88
C SER A 14 6.07 -6.40 12.44
N PHE A 15 6.82 -7.30 11.79
CA PHE A 15 6.49 -7.78 10.44
C PHE A 15 5.26 -8.68 10.44
N GLN A 16 5.18 -9.62 11.38
CA GLN A 16 4.03 -10.51 11.54
C GLN A 16 2.74 -9.73 11.81
N ASP A 17 2.81 -8.66 12.61
CA ASP A 17 1.68 -7.75 12.85
C ASP A 17 1.17 -7.11 11.55
N ILE A 18 2.10 -6.71 10.68
CA ILE A 18 1.77 -6.07 9.40
C ILE A 18 1.16 -7.09 8.43
N GLN A 19 1.69 -8.31 8.38
CA GLN A 19 1.11 -9.40 7.59
C GLN A 19 -0.33 -9.68 8.04
N ASN A 20 -0.53 -9.89 9.35
CA ASN A 20 -1.86 -10.09 9.92
C ASN A 20 -2.81 -8.91 9.59
N LEU A 21 -2.34 -7.67 9.64
CA LEU A 21 -3.14 -6.50 9.25
C LEU A 21 -3.54 -6.53 7.76
N ILE A 22 -2.60 -6.92 6.89
CA ILE A 22 -2.83 -7.05 5.45
C ILE A 22 -3.85 -8.16 5.19
N GLU A 23 -3.69 -9.32 5.82
CA GLU A 23 -4.60 -10.47 5.71
C GLU A 23 -6.00 -10.16 6.26
N LYS A 24 -6.11 -9.46 7.39
CA LYS A 24 -7.39 -8.98 7.94
C LYS A 24 -8.15 -8.05 6.98
N ARG A 25 -7.43 -7.34 6.12
CA ARG A 25 -8.01 -6.50 5.06
C ARG A 25 -8.19 -7.24 3.73
N GLY A 26 -7.97 -8.55 3.71
CA GLY A 26 -8.09 -9.41 2.53
C GLY A 26 -6.98 -9.16 1.48
N GLY A 27 -5.84 -8.62 1.89
CA GLY A 27 -4.66 -8.50 1.03
C GLY A 27 -3.63 -9.58 1.32
N GLN A 28 -2.62 -9.66 0.46
CA GLN A 28 -1.43 -10.50 0.60
C GLN A 28 -0.17 -9.63 0.56
N CYS A 29 0.75 -9.89 1.48
CA CYS A 29 2.07 -9.28 1.46
C CYS A 29 2.97 -10.07 0.49
N LEU A 30 3.62 -9.38 -0.45
CA LEU A 30 4.55 -9.98 -1.42
C LEU A 30 6.02 -9.78 -1.03
N SER A 31 6.28 -8.87 -0.09
CA SER A 31 7.62 -8.66 0.46
C SER A 31 8.00 -9.80 1.41
N LYS A 32 9.26 -10.22 1.34
CA LYS A 32 9.80 -11.24 2.24
C LYS A 32 10.17 -10.63 3.60
N PRO A 33 10.17 -11.42 4.69
CA PRO A 33 10.62 -10.97 6.00
C PRO A 33 12.09 -10.58 6.03
N GLU A 34 12.94 -11.19 5.20
CA GLU A 34 14.38 -10.88 5.08
C GLU A 34 14.65 -9.47 4.52
N ASP A 35 13.77 -8.97 3.67
CA ASP A 35 13.85 -7.63 3.07
C ASP A 35 13.35 -6.54 4.04
N TYR A 36 12.67 -6.91 5.11
CA TYR A 36 12.06 -5.99 6.05
C TYR A 36 13.07 -5.49 7.08
N LYS A 37 13.75 -4.39 6.75
CA LYS A 37 14.75 -3.78 7.64
C LYS A 37 14.16 -2.71 8.57
N ASN A 38 13.09 -2.03 8.14
CA ASN A 38 12.54 -0.90 8.90
C ASN A 38 11.06 -0.62 8.57
N GLN A 39 10.32 -0.05 9.53
CA GLN A 39 8.92 0.39 9.41
C GLN A 39 8.69 1.52 8.39
N HIS A 40 9.77 2.17 7.94
CA HIS A 40 9.74 3.23 6.93
C HIS A 40 9.92 2.72 5.50
N GLN A 41 10.33 1.45 5.34
CA GLN A 41 10.49 0.81 4.05
C GLN A 41 9.12 0.51 3.44
N LYS A 42 9.01 0.65 2.11
CA LYS A 42 7.80 0.31 1.40
C LYS A 42 7.73 -1.21 1.23
N LEU A 43 6.59 -1.79 1.58
CA LEU A 43 6.26 -3.19 1.34
C LEU A 43 5.41 -3.31 0.07
N LYS A 44 5.62 -4.37 -0.69
CA LYS A 44 4.80 -4.74 -1.85
C LYS A 44 3.60 -5.53 -1.38
N ILE A 45 2.41 -5.07 -1.74
CA ILE A 45 1.13 -5.61 -1.25
C ILE A 45 0.21 -5.81 -2.45
N GLN A 46 -0.51 -6.93 -2.45
CA GLN A 46 -1.59 -7.23 -3.37
C GLN A 46 -2.90 -7.19 -2.59
N CYS A 47 -3.87 -6.34 -2.96
CA CYS A 47 -5.19 -6.41 -2.31
C CYS A 47 -6.06 -7.54 -2.92
N ASN A 48 -7.19 -7.83 -2.28
CA ASN A 48 -8.20 -8.80 -2.76
C ASN A 48 -8.54 -8.62 -4.26
N LYS A 49 -8.60 -7.38 -4.73
CA LYS A 49 -8.89 -7.04 -6.14
C LYS A 49 -7.68 -7.15 -7.07
N ASN A 50 -6.61 -7.84 -6.68
CA ASN A 50 -5.37 -8.01 -7.44
C ASN A 50 -4.61 -6.71 -7.77
N HIS A 51 -4.88 -5.60 -7.07
CA HIS A 51 -4.08 -4.39 -7.26
C HIS A 51 -2.74 -4.52 -6.52
N LEU A 52 -1.65 -4.37 -7.27
CA LEU A 52 -0.28 -4.33 -6.75
C LEU A 52 0.07 -2.88 -6.40
N PHE A 53 0.48 -2.63 -5.16
CA PHE A 53 0.92 -1.31 -4.72
C PHE A 53 1.99 -1.41 -3.62
N GLU A 54 2.73 -0.32 -3.46
CA GLU A 54 3.79 -0.20 -2.47
C GLU A 54 3.36 0.73 -1.34
N ARG A 55 3.48 0.28 -0.08
CA ARG A 55 3.07 1.09 1.08
C ARG A 55 3.95 0.86 2.28
N ARG A 56 4.13 1.91 3.09
CA ARG A 56 4.84 1.80 4.37
C ARG A 56 3.93 1.16 5.42
N PRO A 57 4.48 0.31 6.30
CA PRO A 57 3.78 -0.21 7.47
C PRO A 57 3.06 0.84 8.32
N THR A 58 3.71 1.97 8.55
CA THR A 58 3.14 3.07 9.34
C THR A 58 1.89 3.65 8.67
N ASN A 59 1.87 3.75 7.34
CA ASN A 59 0.69 4.16 6.58
C ASN A 59 -0.44 3.10 6.69
N LEU A 60 -0.12 1.80 6.58
CA LEU A 60 -1.10 0.73 6.72
C LEU A 60 -1.78 0.77 8.10
N LYS A 61 -0.99 0.94 9.16
CA LYS A 61 -1.47 1.08 10.54
C LYS A 61 -2.36 2.31 10.72
N ARG A 62 -2.07 3.42 10.03
CA ARG A 62 -2.89 4.64 10.04
C ARG A 62 -4.22 4.53 9.27
N GLY A 63 -4.50 3.41 8.61
CA GLY A 63 -5.74 3.20 7.84
C GLY A 63 -5.60 3.37 6.34
N ASP A 64 -4.42 3.75 5.87
CA ASP A 64 -4.17 3.90 4.45
C ASP A 64 -3.99 2.51 3.78
N TRP A 65 -4.58 2.30 2.61
CA TRP A 65 -4.70 0.99 1.96
C TRP A 65 -4.43 1.09 0.46
N CYS A 66 -5.08 0.24 -0.33
CA CYS A 66 -4.96 0.19 -1.78
C CYS A 66 -5.45 1.50 -2.41
N PRO A 67 -4.60 2.23 -3.16
CA PRO A 67 -4.95 3.52 -3.74
C PRO A 67 -6.09 3.42 -4.76
N VAL A 68 -6.27 2.25 -5.39
CA VAL A 68 -7.32 2.00 -6.38
C VAL A 68 -8.66 1.67 -5.71
N CYS A 69 -8.62 0.93 -4.59
CA CYS A 69 -9.82 0.58 -3.82
C CYS A 69 -10.32 1.75 -2.96
N SER A 70 -9.41 2.57 -2.44
CA SER A 70 -9.74 3.76 -1.63
C SER A 70 -10.23 4.94 -2.48
N GLN A 71 -10.21 4.83 -3.81
CA GLN A 71 -10.82 5.87 -4.64
C GLN A 71 -12.34 5.91 -4.46
N GLY A 72 -12.86 7.12 -4.23
CA GLY A 72 -14.30 7.34 -4.15
C GLY A 72 -15.00 6.93 -5.44
N LYS A 73 -16.15 6.27 -5.32
CA LYS A 73 -16.98 5.87 -6.46
C LYS A 73 -17.35 7.08 -7.34
N PHE A 74 -17.59 8.23 -6.72
CA PHE A 74 -17.97 9.47 -7.40
C PHE A 74 -16.90 10.00 -8.34
N GLU A 75 -15.62 9.97 -7.96
CA GLU A 75 -14.52 10.42 -8.83
C GLU A 75 -14.52 9.61 -10.14
N LYS A 76 -14.69 8.29 -10.05
CA LYS A 76 -14.71 7.40 -11.22
C LYS A 76 -15.93 7.63 -12.11
N ILE A 77 -17.11 7.80 -11.48
CA ILE A 77 -18.36 8.04 -12.21
C ILE A 77 -18.27 9.37 -12.96
N CYS A 78 -17.92 10.46 -12.27
CA CYS A 78 -17.77 11.76 -12.90
C CYS A 78 -16.71 11.70 -14.01
N ARG A 79 -15.52 11.15 -13.73
CA ARG A 79 -14.47 11.03 -14.74
C ARG A 79 -14.95 10.29 -16.00
N GLY A 80 -15.69 9.19 -15.85
CA GLY A 80 -16.24 8.45 -16.99
C GLY A 80 -17.20 9.29 -17.83
N PHE A 81 -18.13 10.01 -17.20
CA PHE A 81 -19.03 10.93 -17.94
C PHE A 81 -18.26 12.04 -18.66
N PHE A 82 -17.24 12.62 -18.04
CA PHE A 82 -16.42 13.66 -18.66
C PHE A 82 -15.60 13.11 -19.84
N GLU A 83 -14.97 11.93 -19.69
CA GLU A 83 -14.23 11.29 -20.78
C GLU A 83 -15.13 11.00 -21.99
N GLU A 84 -16.40 10.62 -21.76
CA GLU A 84 -17.41 10.44 -22.81
C GLU A 84 -17.83 11.76 -23.48
N ILE A 85 -18.20 12.78 -22.69
CA ILE A 85 -18.70 14.07 -23.19
C ILE A 85 -17.62 14.80 -24.00
N PHE A 86 -16.38 14.79 -23.52
CA PHE A 86 -15.28 15.55 -24.12
C PHE A 86 -14.44 14.74 -25.11
N GLN A 87 -14.72 13.45 -25.26
CA GLN A 87 -13.95 12.52 -26.11
C GLN A 87 -12.42 12.62 -25.86
N ASN A 88 -12.04 12.85 -24.61
CA ASN A 88 -10.65 13.09 -24.21
C ASN A 88 -10.34 12.36 -22.91
N GLU A 89 -9.10 11.92 -22.74
CA GLU A 89 -8.64 11.27 -21.51
C GLU A 89 -8.32 12.29 -20.40
N PHE A 90 -8.74 11.99 -19.17
CA PHE A 90 -8.49 12.85 -18.00
C PHE A 90 -7.57 12.13 -16.99
N PRO A 91 -6.26 11.99 -17.28
CA PRO A 91 -5.35 11.28 -16.42
C PRO A 91 -5.27 11.93 -15.03
N LYS A 92 -5.08 11.10 -14.00
CA LYS A 92 -5.05 11.58 -12.62
C LYS A 92 -3.76 12.39 -12.38
N ALA A 93 -3.89 13.70 -12.34
CA ALA A 93 -2.82 14.61 -11.94
C ALA A 93 -3.13 15.26 -10.60
N ARG A 94 -2.11 15.46 -9.76
CA ARG A 94 -2.20 16.39 -8.64
C ARG A 94 -1.72 17.75 -9.15
N PRO A 95 -2.49 18.84 -8.97
CA PRO A 95 -1.97 20.17 -9.27
C PRO A 95 -0.71 20.40 -8.43
N ASN A 96 0.30 21.02 -9.05
CA ASN A 96 1.54 21.43 -8.39
C ASN A 96 1.25 22.58 -7.43
#